data_AF-A0AA38MUU0-F1
#
_entry.id   AF-A0AA38MUU0-F1
#
_cell.length_a   1.000
_cell.length_b   1.000
_cell.length_c   1.000
_cell.angle_alpha   90.00
_cell.angle_beta   90.00
_cell.angle_gamma   90.00
#
_symmetry.space_group_name_H-M   'P 1'
#
loop_
_entity.id
_entity.type
_entity.pdbx_description
1 polymer ?
#
loop_
_entity_poly.entity_id
_entity_poly.type
_entity_poly.pdbx_seq_one_letter_code
_entity_poly.pdbx_strand_id
1 'polypeptide(L)'
;MSGQNMKTFESPEVLKYVESIRAAATPERPALASDRGRWAMAWLHLVIWNSWKSSYFYADKFPEDDLQNYLEYALLSATFLAEHHDAEESALFPALEKKIPGSMEQNEAQHQSFLKPLEELIEYINLAKAEGKIDVATYRGKVDPIVAPIMQHLAEELDSLEGSKLLEHFSESELDAINKATHKAQQGDTHKMLPFVLQNLPPGSPFPPAPGFVKTLLGPWVFYWKYSQLWKYTTYPMKPVLTAAPQL
;
A
#
# COMPACT_ATOMS: atom_id res chain seq x y z
N MET A 1 15.92 2.37 5.15
CA MET A 1 15.15 2.74 6.36
C MET A 1 15.25 1.58 7.34
N SER A 2 16.13 1.70 8.33
CA SER A 2 16.39 0.70 9.39
C SER A 2 16.82 1.40 10.68
N GLY A 3 16.83 0.69 11.80
CA GLY A 3 17.33 1.20 13.08
C GLY A 3 16.47 0.81 14.30
N GLN A 4 16.90 1.20 15.51
CA GLN A 4 16.29 0.77 16.78
C GLN A 4 14.78 1.08 16.89
N ASN A 5 14.30 2.14 16.23
CA ASN A 5 12.88 2.49 16.24
C ASN A 5 12.06 1.66 15.23
N MET A 6 12.69 0.92 14.31
CA MET A 6 11.99 0.17 13.25
C MET A 6 11.66 -1.28 13.66
N LYS A 7 11.78 -1.65 14.94
CA LYS A 7 11.64 -3.04 15.42
C LYS A 7 10.35 -3.72 14.97
N THR A 8 9.22 -3.02 14.97
CA THR A 8 7.94 -3.55 14.50
C THR A 8 8.04 -4.01 13.04
N PHE A 9 8.58 -3.14 12.18
CA PHE A 9 8.76 -3.39 10.75
C PHE A 9 9.92 -4.35 10.41
N GLU A 10 10.83 -4.58 11.36
CA GLU A 10 11.97 -5.49 11.21
C GLU A 10 11.81 -6.78 12.01
N SER A 11 10.64 -6.99 12.62
CA SER A 11 10.36 -8.19 13.37
C SER A 11 10.34 -9.41 12.45
N PRO A 12 10.86 -10.58 12.90
CA PRO A 12 10.79 -11.81 12.11
C PRO A 12 9.36 -12.18 11.70
N GLU A 13 8.39 -11.87 12.56
CA GLU A 13 6.97 -12.10 12.28
C GLU A 13 6.48 -11.28 11.09
N VAL A 14 6.76 -9.98 11.05
CA VAL A 14 6.33 -9.13 9.93
C VAL A 14 7.10 -9.47 8.66
N LEU A 15 8.41 -9.69 8.76
CA LEU A 15 9.26 -9.98 7.61
C LEU A 15 8.86 -11.29 6.92
N LYS A 16 8.38 -12.32 7.65
CA LYS A 16 7.91 -13.57 7.02
C LYS A 16 6.75 -13.30 6.04
N TYR A 17 5.83 -12.40 6.38
CA TYR A 17 4.69 -12.04 5.53
C TYR A 17 5.14 -11.20 4.34
N VAL A 18 6.05 -10.24 4.57
CA VAL A 18 6.65 -9.43 3.49
C VAL A 18 7.35 -10.32 2.46
N GLU A 19 8.10 -11.35 2.90
CA GLU A 19 8.74 -12.29 1.97
C GLU A 19 7.71 -13.12 1.18
N SER A 20 6.60 -13.52 1.79
CA SER A 20 5.49 -14.18 1.08
C SER A 20 4.93 -13.29 -0.04
N ILE A 21 4.65 -12.02 0.28
CA ILE A 21 4.15 -11.04 -0.69
C ILE A 21 5.16 -10.83 -1.83
N ARG A 22 6.45 -10.71 -1.50
CA ARG A 22 7.52 -10.58 -2.51
C ARG A 22 7.62 -11.77 -3.44
N ALA A 23 7.37 -12.98 -2.95
CA ALA A 23 7.38 -14.18 -3.78
C ALA A 23 6.28 -14.14 -4.86
N ALA A 24 5.14 -13.50 -4.59
CA ALA A 24 4.06 -13.29 -5.56
C ALA A 24 4.25 -12.06 -6.47
N ALA A 25 4.98 -11.03 -6.00
CA ALA A 25 5.28 -9.81 -6.75
C ALA A 25 6.43 -10.01 -7.77
N THR A 26 6.24 -10.92 -8.73
CA THR A 26 7.28 -11.27 -9.71
C THR A 26 7.61 -10.12 -10.68
N PRO A 27 8.84 -10.06 -11.21
CA PRO A 27 9.22 -9.07 -12.23
C PRO A 27 8.42 -9.21 -13.53
N GLU A 28 8.19 -10.43 -13.99
CA GLU A 28 7.36 -10.67 -15.18
C GLU A 28 5.89 -10.47 -14.85
N ARG A 29 5.21 -9.65 -15.66
CA ARG A 29 3.75 -9.53 -15.62
C ARG A 29 3.13 -10.79 -16.24
N PRO A 30 2.21 -11.47 -15.55
CA PRO A 30 1.55 -12.65 -16.09
C PRO A 30 0.74 -12.37 -17.36
N ALA A 31 0.76 -13.34 -18.28
CA ALA A 31 0.01 -13.25 -19.53
C ALA A 31 -1.49 -13.49 -19.33
N LEU A 32 -1.86 -14.39 -18.42
CA LEU A 32 -3.24 -14.80 -18.14
C LEU A 32 -3.88 -13.91 -17.07
N ALA A 33 -5.20 -13.73 -17.13
CA ALA A 33 -5.93 -12.89 -16.19
C ALA A 33 -6.05 -13.55 -14.81
N SER A 34 -6.16 -14.87 -14.78
CA SER A 34 -6.13 -15.70 -13.56
C SER A 34 -4.94 -15.39 -12.65
N ASP A 35 -3.75 -15.19 -13.22
CA ASP A 35 -2.54 -14.87 -12.46
C ASP A 35 -2.32 -13.36 -12.24
N ARG A 36 -2.87 -12.51 -13.12
CA ARG A 36 -2.67 -11.05 -13.04
C ARG A 36 -3.28 -10.43 -11.79
N GLY A 37 -4.40 -10.97 -11.29
CA GLY A 37 -5.07 -10.45 -10.09
C GLY A 37 -4.14 -10.52 -8.87
N ARG A 38 -3.71 -11.74 -8.52
CA ARG A 38 -2.73 -12.00 -7.46
C ARG A 38 -1.43 -11.21 -7.63
N TRP A 39 -0.90 -11.16 -8.85
CA TRP A 39 0.32 -10.41 -9.15
C TRP A 39 0.16 -8.92 -8.87
N ALA A 40 -0.92 -8.29 -9.33
CA ALA A 40 -1.19 -6.88 -9.10
C ALA A 40 -1.41 -6.59 -7.61
N MET A 41 -2.13 -7.49 -6.93
CA MET A 41 -2.39 -7.42 -5.50
C MET A 41 -1.09 -7.40 -4.69
N ALA A 42 -0.19 -8.35 -4.96
CA ALA A 42 1.11 -8.42 -4.28
C ALA A 42 1.95 -7.14 -4.45
N TRP A 43 1.94 -6.52 -5.63
CA TRP A 43 2.62 -5.25 -5.85
C TRP A 43 1.98 -4.08 -5.10
N LEU A 44 0.64 -4.01 -5.03
CA LEU A 44 -0.07 -3.01 -4.22
C LEU A 44 0.22 -3.19 -2.73
N HIS A 45 0.25 -4.42 -2.25
CA HIS A 45 0.62 -4.73 -0.86
C HIS A 45 2.06 -4.29 -0.53
N LEU A 46 3.00 -4.39 -1.49
CA LEU A 46 4.34 -3.82 -1.32
C LEU A 46 4.34 -2.29 -1.27
N VAL A 47 3.44 -1.61 -1.99
CA VAL A 47 3.26 -0.15 -1.87
C VAL A 47 2.77 0.22 -0.47
N ILE A 48 1.76 -0.50 0.05
CA ILE A 48 1.25 -0.32 1.43
C ILE A 48 2.40 -0.48 2.42
N TRP A 49 3.10 -1.62 2.37
CA TRP A 49 4.21 -1.91 3.25
C TRP A 49 5.29 -0.81 3.24
N ASN A 50 5.78 -0.45 2.06
CA ASN A 50 6.85 0.51 1.90
C ASN A 50 6.42 1.91 2.38
N SER A 51 5.20 2.35 2.04
CA SER A 51 4.69 3.66 2.44
C SER A 51 4.49 3.80 3.95
N TRP A 52 3.98 2.76 4.61
CA TRP A 52 3.85 2.71 6.07
C TRP A 52 5.21 2.69 6.75
N LYS A 53 6.13 1.87 6.27
CA LYS A 53 7.50 1.81 6.77
C LYS A 53 8.19 3.16 6.68
N SER A 54 7.99 3.87 5.56
CA SER A 54 8.56 5.18 5.32
C SER A 54 7.95 6.26 6.22
N SER A 55 6.62 6.28 6.32
CA SER A 55 5.90 7.20 7.22
C SER A 55 6.36 7.05 8.66
N TYR A 56 6.47 5.80 9.14
CA TYR A 56 6.98 5.49 10.47
C TYR A 56 8.43 5.94 10.69
N PHE A 57 9.28 5.74 9.67
CA PHE A 57 10.70 6.13 9.72
C PHE A 57 10.88 7.64 9.81
N TYR A 58 10.09 8.41 9.05
CA TYR A 58 10.19 9.87 8.98
C TYR A 58 9.44 10.60 10.09
N ALA A 59 8.69 9.89 10.94
CA ALA A 59 7.89 10.48 12.02
C ALA A 59 8.64 11.40 12.98
N ASP A 60 9.96 11.28 13.10
CA ASP A 60 10.84 12.14 13.90
C ASP A 60 12.00 12.73 13.06
N LYS A 61 11.87 12.75 11.73
CA LYS A 61 12.96 13.17 10.79
C LYS A 61 12.49 14.13 9.71
N PHE A 62 11.29 14.69 9.82
CA PHE A 62 10.84 15.75 8.94
C PHE A 62 11.48 17.10 9.34
N PRO A 63 11.76 18.01 8.39
CA PRO A 63 12.20 19.38 8.69
C PRO A 63 11.16 20.13 9.55
N GLU A 64 11.62 21.01 10.44
CA GLU A 64 10.75 21.75 11.39
C GLU A 64 9.60 22.49 10.71
N ASP A 65 9.82 23.03 9.52
CA ASP A 65 8.87 23.82 8.72
C ASP A 65 8.01 22.97 7.76
N ASP A 66 8.09 21.64 7.85
CA ASP A 66 7.50 20.74 6.85
C ASP A 66 6.52 19.70 7.42
N LEU A 67 6.12 19.87 8.68
CA LEU A 67 5.19 18.98 9.38
C LEU A 67 3.92 18.69 8.57
N GLN A 68 3.31 19.69 7.92
CA GLN A 68 2.07 19.51 7.16
C GLN A 68 2.24 18.58 5.95
N ASN A 69 3.38 18.66 5.26
CA ASN A 69 3.68 17.78 4.13
C ASN A 69 3.98 16.36 4.62
N TYR A 70 4.69 16.21 5.75
CA TYR A 70 4.87 14.91 6.39
C TYR A 70 3.53 14.28 6.77
N LEU A 71 2.66 15.02 7.47
CA LEU A 71 1.35 14.52 7.90
C LEU A 71 0.42 14.20 6.73
N GLU A 72 0.48 14.96 5.64
CA GLU A 72 -0.23 14.62 4.40
C GLU A 72 0.27 13.30 3.79
N TYR A 73 1.57 13.04 3.81
CA TYR A 73 2.12 11.76 3.33
C TYR A 73 1.76 10.59 4.27
N ALA A 74 1.83 10.80 5.59
CA ALA A 74 1.42 9.79 6.57
C ALA A 74 -0.07 9.46 6.46
N LEU A 75 -0.91 10.49 6.29
CA LEU A 75 -2.35 10.32 6.03
C LEU A 75 -2.58 9.53 4.75
N LEU A 76 -1.94 9.94 3.65
CA LEU A 76 -2.03 9.24 2.36
C LEU A 76 -1.65 7.77 2.48
N SER A 77 -0.63 7.44 3.26
CA SER A 77 -0.21 6.04 3.46
C SER A 77 -1.28 5.22 4.20
N ALA A 78 -1.90 5.79 5.23
CA ALA A 78 -2.97 5.13 5.98
C ALA A 78 -4.27 5.02 5.17
N THR A 79 -4.68 6.09 4.48
CA THR A 79 -5.91 6.08 3.67
C THR A 79 -5.77 5.22 2.42
N PHE A 80 -4.56 5.06 1.87
CA PHE A 80 -4.33 4.15 0.75
C PHE A 80 -4.71 2.69 1.10
N LEU A 81 -4.46 2.25 2.34
CA LEU A 81 -4.89 0.93 2.80
C LEU A 81 -6.43 0.83 2.89
N ALA A 82 -7.07 1.86 3.45
CA ALA A 82 -8.52 1.90 3.57
C ALA A 82 -9.21 1.90 2.20
N GLU A 83 -8.77 2.78 1.28
CA GLU A 83 -9.30 2.86 -0.09
C GLU A 83 -9.06 1.58 -0.89
N HIS A 84 -7.93 0.90 -0.63
CA HIS A 84 -7.60 -0.39 -1.24
C HIS A 84 -8.60 -1.48 -0.82
N HIS A 85 -8.86 -1.62 0.48
CA HIS A 85 -9.85 -2.59 0.99
C HIS A 85 -11.30 -2.22 0.62
N ASP A 86 -11.66 -0.93 0.57
CA ASP A 86 -12.97 -0.48 0.11
C ASP A 86 -13.24 -0.95 -1.33
N ALA A 87 -12.22 -0.93 -2.20
CA ALA A 87 -12.35 -1.42 -3.57
C ALA A 87 -12.50 -2.96 -3.64
N GLU A 88 -11.90 -3.69 -2.70
CA GLU A 88 -12.07 -5.14 -2.61
C GLU A 88 -13.50 -5.50 -2.17
N GLU A 89 -13.97 -4.91 -1.07
CA GLU A 89 -15.30 -5.18 -0.51
C GLU A 89 -16.43 -4.69 -1.43
N SER A 90 -16.21 -3.64 -2.21
CA SER A 90 -17.21 -3.12 -3.15
C SER A 90 -17.23 -3.82 -4.51
N ALA A 91 -16.15 -4.52 -4.90
CA ALA A 91 -16.04 -5.09 -6.24
C ALA A 91 -15.44 -6.50 -6.29
N LEU A 92 -14.27 -6.75 -5.68
CA LEU A 92 -13.58 -8.04 -5.78
C LEU A 92 -14.31 -9.14 -5.01
N PHE A 93 -14.53 -8.95 -3.71
CA PHE A 93 -15.10 -10.00 -2.85
C PHE A 93 -16.51 -10.38 -3.31
N PRO A 94 -17.44 -9.44 -3.58
CA PRO A 94 -18.77 -9.80 -4.06
C PRO A 94 -18.76 -10.58 -5.38
N ALA A 95 -17.78 -10.31 -6.26
CA ALA A 95 -17.66 -11.00 -7.54
C ALA A 95 -17.19 -12.45 -7.38
N LEU A 96 -16.27 -12.71 -6.44
CA LEU A 96 -15.79 -14.06 -6.12
C LEU A 96 -16.87 -14.86 -5.37
N GLU A 97 -17.47 -14.26 -4.34
CA GLU A 97 -18.54 -14.85 -3.52
C GLU A 97 -19.75 -15.32 -4.34
N LYS A 98 -20.04 -14.66 -5.47
CA LYS A 98 -21.13 -15.05 -6.38
C LYS A 98 -20.98 -16.48 -6.92
N LYS A 99 -19.76 -16.98 -7.10
CA LYS A 99 -19.50 -18.34 -7.61
C LYS A 99 -18.81 -19.25 -6.61
N ILE A 100 -18.13 -18.69 -5.62
CA ILE A 100 -17.44 -19.43 -4.56
C ILE A 100 -17.90 -18.86 -3.20
N PRO A 101 -19.12 -19.20 -2.75
CA PRO A 101 -19.63 -18.71 -1.48
C PRO A 101 -18.72 -19.08 -0.30
N GLY A 102 -18.45 -18.13 0.58
CA GLY A 102 -17.58 -18.27 1.74
C GLY A 102 -16.09 -18.16 1.45
N SER A 103 -15.68 -17.89 0.20
CA SER A 103 -14.27 -17.82 -0.17
C SER A 103 -13.54 -16.61 0.43
N MET A 104 -14.26 -15.54 0.74
CA MET A 104 -13.71 -14.27 1.22
C MET A 104 -13.97 -14.01 2.70
N GLU A 105 -14.70 -14.88 3.41
CA GLU A 105 -15.02 -14.72 4.85
C GLU A 105 -13.77 -14.48 5.72
N GLN A 106 -12.66 -15.17 5.41
CA GLN A 106 -11.40 -14.97 6.13
C GLN A 106 -10.82 -13.57 5.87
N ASN A 107 -10.82 -13.10 4.62
CA ASN A 107 -10.31 -11.77 4.27
C ASN A 107 -11.16 -10.67 4.94
N GLU A 108 -12.49 -10.81 4.89
CA GLU A 108 -13.41 -9.88 5.56
C GLU A 108 -13.19 -9.86 7.08
N ALA A 109 -13.10 -11.04 7.73
CA ALA A 109 -12.83 -11.12 9.16
C ALA A 109 -11.50 -10.47 9.55
N GLN A 110 -10.48 -10.59 8.69
CA GLN A 110 -9.19 -9.93 8.87
C GLN A 110 -9.29 -8.42 8.71
N HIS A 111 -9.98 -7.90 7.69
CA HIS A 111 -10.25 -6.46 7.56
C HIS A 111 -10.85 -5.90 8.85
N GLN A 112 -11.89 -6.56 9.37
CA GLN A 112 -12.55 -6.14 10.60
C GLN A 112 -11.63 -6.15 11.83
N SER A 113 -10.61 -7.01 11.85
CA SER A 113 -9.68 -7.12 12.98
C SER A 113 -8.79 -5.88 13.18
N PHE A 114 -8.54 -5.10 12.11
CA PHE A 114 -7.71 -3.89 12.15
C PHE A 114 -8.42 -2.62 11.64
N LEU A 115 -9.69 -2.71 11.20
CA LEU A 115 -10.47 -1.58 10.70
C LEU A 115 -10.55 -0.44 11.73
N LYS A 116 -11.07 -0.72 12.92
CA LYS A 116 -11.21 0.31 13.97
C LYS A 116 -9.86 0.93 14.38
N PRO A 117 -8.81 0.14 14.67
CA PRO A 117 -7.48 0.71 14.90
C PRO A 117 -6.93 1.59 13.75
N LEU A 118 -7.22 1.23 12.49
CA LEU A 118 -6.86 2.03 11.32
C LEU A 118 -7.62 3.36 11.28
N GLU A 119 -8.92 3.36 11.56
CA GLU A 119 -9.74 4.58 11.70
C GLU A 119 -9.17 5.50 12.78
N GLU A 120 -8.87 4.96 13.96
CA GLU A 120 -8.28 5.70 15.08
C GLU A 120 -6.89 6.28 14.78
N LEU A 121 -6.13 5.67 13.86
CA LEU A 121 -4.87 6.20 13.36
C LEU A 121 -5.11 7.35 12.38
N ILE A 122 -6.03 7.18 11.43
CA ILE A 122 -6.41 8.21 10.45
C ILE A 122 -6.95 9.45 11.16
N GLU A 123 -7.84 9.28 12.13
CA GLU A 123 -8.38 10.37 12.95
C GLU A 123 -7.27 11.12 13.70
N TYR A 124 -6.33 10.39 14.29
CA TYR A 124 -5.20 10.99 14.99
C TYR A 124 -4.32 11.83 14.06
N ILE A 125 -4.02 11.35 12.85
CA ILE A 125 -3.25 12.11 11.86
C ILE A 125 -4.00 13.39 11.44
N ASN A 126 -5.32 13.29 11.23
CA ASN A 126 -6.16 14.46 10.92
C ASN A 126 -6.18 15.50 12.04
N LEU A 127 -6.28 15.06 13.30
CA LEU A 127 -6.17 15.95 14.46
C LEU A 127 -4.79 16.63 14.50
N ALA A 128 -3.71 15.87 14.32
CA ALA A 128 -2.35 16.40 14.28
C ALA A 128 -2.17 17.47 13.19
N LYS A 129 -2.80 17.29 12.02
CA LYS A 129 -2.81 18.28 10.93
C LYS A 129 -3.53 19.55 11.34
N ALA A 130 -4.72 19.43 11.94
CA ALA A 130 -5.53 20.55 12.38
C ALA A 130 -4.84 21.35 13.49
N GLU A 131 -4.15 20.68 14.41
CA GLU A 131 -3.43 21.32 15.52
C GLU A 131 -2.03 21.81 15.13
N GLY A 132 -1.48 21.38 13.99
CA GLY A 132 -0.12 21.71 13.57
C GLY A 132 0.96 21.15 14.49
N LYS A 133 0.70 20.00 15.14
CA LYS A 133 1.65 19.30 16.00
C LYS A 133 1.38 17.79 15.97
N ILE A 134 2.42 16.98 16.13
CA ILE A 134 2.30 15.53 16.25
C ILE A 134 3.09 15.07 17.49
N ASP A 135 2.50 14.15 18.25
CA ASP A 135 3.25 13.36 19.23
C ASP A 135 3.70 12.06 18.58
N VAL A 136 4.99 11.97 18.26
CA VAL A 136 5.57 10.82 17.56
C VAL A 136 5.39 9.52 18.35
N ALA A 137 5.42 9.57 19.68
CA ALA A 137 5.23 8.39 20.52
C ALA A 137 3.80 7.87 20.39
N THR A 138 2.80 8.75 20.46
CA THR A 138 1.39 8.38 20.24
C THR A 138 1.15 7.86 18.81
N TYR A 139 1.72 8.51 17.79
CA TYR A 139 1.63 8.03 16.40
C TYR A 139 2.17 6.60 16.26
N ARG A 140 3.39 6.35 16.73
CA ARG A 140 4.02 5.02 16.66
C ARG A 140 3.25 3.99 17.48
N GLY A 141 2.78 4.35 18.67
CA GLY A 141 1.97 3.48 19.52
C GLY A 141 0.63 3.08 18.90
N LYS A 142 0.07 3.87 17.98
CA LYS A 142 -1.11 3.51 17.17
C LYS A 142 -0.77 2.60 16.00
N VAL A 143 0.39 2.77 15.37
CA VAL A 143 0.85 1.95 14.24
C VAL A 143 1.33 0.57 14.71
N ASP A 144 2.13 0.50 15.77
CA ASP A 144 2.80 -0.72 16.22
C ASP A 144 1.88 -1.96 16.38
N PRO A 145 0.71 -1.87 17.04
CA PRO A 145 -0.15 -3.04 17.27
C PRO A 145 -0.83 -3.57 16.00
N ILE A 146 -0.90 -2.80 14.91
CA ILE A 146 -1.68 -3.15 13.71
C ILE A 146 -0.81 -3.61 12.54
N VAL A 147 0.50 -3.35 12.56
CA VAL A 147 1.40 -3.74 11.47
C VAL A 147 1.39 -5.26 11.24
N ALA A 148 1.51 -6.07 12.30
CA ALA A 148 1.53 -7.53 12.13
C ALA A 148 0.19 -8.10 11.61
N PRO A 149 -0.98 -7.73 12.18
CA PRO A 149 -2.28 -8.12 11.62
C PRO A 149 -2.48 -7.71 10.16
N ILE A 150 -2.12 -6.47 9.78
CA ILE A 150 -2.21 -6.00 8.40
C ILE A 150 -1.32 -6.86 7.50
N MET A 151 -0.04 -7.03 7.86
CA MET A 151 0.87 -7.78 7.01
C MET A 151 0.51 -9.27 6.89
N GLN A 152 -0.07 -9.86 7.93
CA GLN A 152 -0.65 -11.20 7.87
C GLN A 152 -1.76 -11.27 6.82
N HIS A 153 -2.73 -10.37 6.92
CA HIS A 153 -3.85 -10.31 5.98
C HIS A 153 -3.38 -10.15 4.53
N LEU A 154 -2.52 -9.15 4.26
CA LEU A 154 -1.99 -8.92 2.91
C LEU A 154 -1.28 -10.17 2.35
N ALA A 155 -0.57 -10.93 3.19
CA ALA A 155 0.08 -12.16 2.74
C ALA A 155 -0.92 -13.30 2.48
N GLU A 156 -1.89 -13.51 3.37
CA GLU A 156 -2.86 -14.60 3.28
C GLU A 156 -3.91 -14.40 2.17
N GLU A 157 -4.28 -13.15 1.88
CA GLU A 157 -5.21 -12.81 0.80
C GLU A 157 -4.72 -13.37 -0.55
N LEU A 158 -3.41 -13.37 -0.79
CA LEU A 158 -2.82 -13.85 -2.04
C LEU A 158 -3.11 -15.33 -2.31
N ASP A 159 -3.41 -16.14 -1.30
CA ASP A 159 -3.77 -17.55 -1.45
C ASP A 159 -5.23 -17.73 -1.91
N SER A 160 -6.10 -16.77 -1.57
CA SER A 160 -7.48 -16.71 -2.07
C SER A 160 -7.56 -16.28 -3.53
N LEU A 161 -6.51 -15.64 -4.04
CA LEU A 161 -6.37 -15.19 -5.43
C LEU A 161 -5.52 -16.13 -6.30
N GLU A 162 -5.26 -17.35 -5.84
CA GLU A 162 -4.47 -18.33 -6.61
C GLU A 162 -5.19 -18.69 -7.93
N GLY A 163 -4.56 -18.40 -9.07
CA GLY A 163 -5.16 -18.55 -10.39
C GLY A 163 -5.66 -19.96 -10.69
N SER A 164 -4.93 -20.99 -10.25
CA SER A 164 -5.31 -22.40 -10.38
C SER A 164 -6.67 -22.70 -9.75
N LYS A 165 -6.91 -22.21 -8.52
CA LYS A 165 -8.16 -22.37 -7.77
C LYS A 165 -9.29 -21.55 -8.40
N LEU A 166 -9.00 -20.32 -8.81
CA LEU A 166 -10.01 -19.46 -9.45
C LEU A 166 -10.49 -20.05 -10.78
N LEU A 167 -9.61 -20.71 -11.54
CA LEU A 167 -9.95 -21.36 -12.81
C LEU A 167 -10.88 -22.58 -12.66
N GLU A 168 -11.08 -23.10 -11.44
CA GLU A 168 -12.08 -24.15 -11.18
C GLU A 168 -13.52 -23.61 -11.31
N HIS A 169 -13.72 -22.29 -11.15
CA HIS A 169 -15.04 -21.65 -11.10
C HIS A 169 -15.23 -20.52 -12.12
N PHE A 170 -14.13 -19.98 -12.65
CA PHE A 170 -14.13 -18.83 -13.56
C PHE A 170 -13.33 -19.10 -14.82
N SER A 171 -13.78 -18.55 -15.94
CA SER A 171 -12.98 -18.43 -17.16
C SER A 171 -12.00 -17.27 -17.08
N GLU A 172 -10.94 -17.30 -17.89
CA GLU A 172 -10.00 -16.18 -18.05
C GLU A 172 -10.71 -14.85 -18.39
N SER A 173 -11.75 -14.87 -19.22
CA SER A 173 -12.51 -13.67 -19.56
C SER A 173 -13.29 -13.09 -18.38
N GLU A 174 -13.80 -13.95 -17.50
CA GLU A 174 -14.50 -13.50 -16.30
C GLU A 174 -13.51 -12.91 -15.29
N LEU A 175 -12.35 -13.54 -15.10
CA LEU A 175 -11.27 -13.04 -14.25
C LEU A 175 -10.71 -11.71 -14.77
N ASP A 176 -10.57 -11.55 -16.09
CA ASP A 176 -10.18 -10.27 -16.70
C ASP A 176 -11.22 -9.16 -16.42
N ALA A 177 -12.51 -9.50 -16.50
CA ALA A 177 -13.58 -8.56 -16.17
C ALA A 177 -13.57 -8.17 -14.69
N ILE A 178 -13.38 -9.13 -13.78
CA ILE A 178 -13.24 -8.90 -12.34
C ILE A 178 -12.04 -7.99 -12.05
N ASN A 179 -10.85 -8.34 -12.55
CA ASN A 179 -9.64 -7.54 -12.37
C ASN A 179 -9.82 -6.08 -12.84
N LYS A 180 -10.49 -5.87 -13.97
CA LYS A 180 -10.79 -4.52 -14.49
C LYS A 180 -11.80 -3.77 -13.61
N ALA A 181 -12.82 -4.46 -13.11
CA ALA A 181 -13.81 -3.88 -12.23
C ALA A 181 -13.18 -3.46 -10.90
N THR A 182 -12.37 -4.32 -10.28
CA THR A 182 -11.62 -4.02 -9.07
C THR A 182 -10.68 -2.84 -9.28
N HIS A 183 -9.93 -2.80 -10.37
CA HIS A 183 -9.07 -1.65 -10.69
C HIS A 183 -9.85 -0.34 -10.84
N LYS A 184 -11.08 -0.40 -11.39
CA LYS A 184 -11.95 0.78 -11.55
C LYS A 184 -12.59 1.22 -10.23
N ALA A 185 -12.80 0.30 -9.29
CA ALA A 185 -13.36 0.60 -7.97
C ALA A 185 -12.37 1.36 -7.08
N GLN A 186 -11.06 1.24 -7.35
CA GLN A 186 -10.01 2.02 -6.70
C GLN A 186 -10.25 3.52 -6.93
N GLN A 187 -10.35 4.27 -5.84
CA GLN A 187 -10.62 5.71 -5.86
C GLN A 187 -9.32 6.52 -5.76
N GLY A 188 -9.41 7.84 -5.93
CA GLY A 188 -8.30 8.77 -5.68
C GLY A 188 -7.87 9.64 -6.87
N ASP A 189 -7.21 10.76 -6.55
CA ASP A 189 -6.64 11.67 -7.56
C ASP A 189 -5.42 11.00 -8.23
N THR A 190 -5.51 10.71 -9.53
CA THR A 190 -4.42 10.10 -10.31
C THR A 190 -3.11 10.89 -10.22
N HIS A 191 -3.16 12.23 -10.06
CA HIS A 191 -1.96 13.06 -9.86
C HIS A 191 -1.26 12.78 -8.53
N LYS A 192 -1.97 12.24 -7.53
CA LYS A 192 -1.42 11.85 -6.22
C LYS A 192 -1.07 10.35 -6.19
N MET A 193 -1.96 9.50 -6.69
CA MET A 193 -1.83 8.04 -6.59
C MET A 193 -0.68 7.49 -7.42
N LEU A 194 -0.50 7.96 -8.66
CA LEU A 194 0.55 7.42 -9.53
C LEU A 194 1.96 7.71 -8.99
N PRO A 195 2.33 8.95 -8.60
CA PRO A 195 3.62 9.18 -7.97
C PRO A 195 3.82 8.46 -6.63
N PHE A 196 2.74 8.26 -5.86
CA PHE A 196 2.77 7.52 -4.60
C PHE A 196 3.11 6.04 -4.82
N VAL A 197 2.45 5.38 -5.77
CA VAL A 197 2.74 3.98 -6.14
C VAL A 197 4.16 3.86 -6.68
N LEU A 198 4.57 4.71 -7.62
CA LEU A 198 5.88 4.61 -8.27
C LEU A 198 7.05 4.81 -7.31
N GLN A 199 6.94 5.75 -6.35
CA GLN A 199 8.04 6.09 -5.44
C GLN A 199 8.02 5.27 -4.15
N ASN A 200 7.00 4.46 -3.90
CA ASN A 200 7.01 3.45 -2.83
C ASN A 200 7.34 2.04 -3.36
N LEU A 201 7.79 1.93 -4.61
CA LEU A 201 8.36 0.69 -5.16
C LEU A 201 9.80 0.95 -5.63
N PRO A 202 10.66 -0.08 -5.63
CA PRO A 202 12.02 0.05 -6.16
C PRO A 202 12.00 0.61 -7.60
N PRO A 203 12.93 1.50 -7.96
CA PRO A 203 13.05 1.99 -9.33
C PRO A 203 13.12 0.85 -10.35
N GLY A 204 12.35 0.95 -11.42
CA GLY A 204 12.28 -0.09 -12.45
C GLY A 204 11.25 -1.20 -12.19
N SER A 205 10.47 -1.12 -11.10
CA SER A 205 9.40 -2.07 -10.83
C SER A 205 8.40 -2.19 -12.00
N PRO A 206 7.93 -3.40 -12.34
CA PRO A 206 6.99 -3.63 -13.44
C PRO A 206 5.60 -3.04 -13.15
N PHE A 207 5.29 -2.77 -11.89
CA PHE A 207 4.03 -2.19 -11.44
C PHE A 207 4.10 -0.66 -11.28
N PRO A 208 3.01 0.09 -11.53
CA PRO A 208 1.77 -0.35 -12.17
C PRO A 208 2.04 -0.71 -13.65
N PRO A 209 1.25 -1.58 -14.29
CA PRO A 209 1.45 -1.92 -15.69
C PRO A 209 1.02 -0.77 -16.60
N ALA A 210 1.88 0.25 -16.73
CA ALA A 210 1.68 1.39 -17.60
C ALA A 210 2.70 1.35 -18.76
N PRO A 211 2.34 1.83 -19.97
CA PRO A 211 3.29 2.01 -21.05
C PRO A 211 4.53 2.79 -20.59
N GLY A 212 5.71 2.44 -21.09
CA GLY A 212 6.97 3.05 -20.65
C GLY A 212 6.92 4.58 -20.63
N PHE A 213 6.31 5.22 -21.63
CA PHE A 213 6.16 6.68 -21.70
C PHE A 213 5.32 7.28 -20.56
N VAL A 214 4.32 6.54 -20.02
CA VAL A 214 3.52 7.02 -18.89
C VAL A 214 4.38 7.04 -17.62
N LYS A 215 5.21 6.02 -17.42
CA LYS A 215 6.13 5.94 -16.27
C LYS A 215 7.30 6.91 -16.37
N THR A 216 7.83 7.17 -17.57
CA THR A 216 9.04 7.98 -17.77
C THR A 216 8.76 9.45 -18.08
N LEU A 217 7.61 9.79 -18.67
CA LEU A 217 7.26 11.15 -19.06
C LEU A 217 6.11 11.72 -18.20
N LEU A 218 4.94 11.08 -18.18
CA LEU A 218 3.76 11.66 -17.51
C LEU A 218 3.85 11.60 -15.98
N GLY A 219 4.33 10.50 -15.40
CA GLY A 219 4.55 10.36 -13.97
C GLY A 219 5.47 11.46 -13.42
N PRO A 220 6.72 11.58 -13.90
CA PRO A 220 7.68 12.55 -13.37
C PRO A 220 7.42 14.01 -13.76
N TRP A 221 6.78 14.28 -14.90
CA TRP A 221 6.70 15.64 -15.44
C TRP A 221 5.31 16.27 -15.47
N VAL A 222 4.22 15.49 -15.33
CA VAL A 222 2.83 16.02 -15.35
C VAL A 222 2.12 15.75 -14.02
N PHE A 223 2.23 14.54 -13.50
CA PHE A 223 1.54 14.15 -12.27
C PHE A 223 2.33 14.51 -11.00
N TYR A 224 3.66 14.45 -11.05
CA TYR A 224 4.55 14.71 -9.92
C TYR A 224 4.39 16.08 -9.25
N TRP A 225 4.28 17.17 -10.02
CA TRP A 225 4.52 18.53 -9.51
C TRP A 225 3.50 19.01 -8.50
N LYS A 226 2.22 18.67 -8.68
CA LYS A 226 1.10 19.13 -7.83
C LYS A 226 1.30 18.81 -6.35
N TYR A 227 1.95 17.67 -6.06
CA TYR A 227 2.18 17.16 -4.71
C TYR A 227 3.67 16.93 -4.42
N SER A 228 4.55 17.62 -5.16
CA SER A 228 6.00 17.39 -5.14
C SER A 228 6.65 17.46 -3.75
N GLN A 229 6.06 18.25 -2.85
CA GLN A 229 6.53 18.42 -1.48
C GLN A 229 6.37 17.14 -0.62
N LEU A 230 5.45 16.24 -0.98
CA LEU A 230 5.21 15.00 -0.25
C LEU A 230 6.24 13.93 -0.59
N TRP A 231 6.76 13.94 -1.82
CA TRP A 231 7.47 12.81 -2.39
C TRP A 231 8.83 12.52 -1.76
N LYS A 232 9.42 13.48 -1.06
CA LYS A 232 10.64 13.26 -0.27
C LYS A 232 10.46 12.26 0.88
N TYR A 233 9.22 12.02 1.31
CA TYR A 233 8.88 11.04 2.34
C TYR A 233 8.60 9.64 1.79
N THR A 234 8.66 9.44 0.48
CA THR A 234 8.48 8.10 -0.12
C THR A 234 9.69 7.21 0.15
N THR A 235 9.53 5.89 -0.06
CA THR A 235 10.62 4.93 0.16
C THR A 235 11.77 5.10 -0.84
N TYR A 236 11.44 5.44 -2.09
CA TYR A 236 12.34 5.63 -3.21
C TYR A 236 12.08 6.99 -3.87
N PRO A 237 12.41 8.11 -3.18
CA PRO A 237 12.12 9.45 -3.68
C PRO A 237 12.96 9.74 -4.94
N MET A 238 12.34 10.31 -5.97
CA MET A 238 13.07 10.70 -7.19
C MET A 238 14.12 11.80 -6.93
N LYS A 239 13.84 12.67 -5.95
CA LYS A 239 14.79 13.67 -5.44
C LYS A 239 15.00 13.41 -3.94
N PRO A 240 16.09 12.73 -3.53
CA PRO A 240 16.39 12.57 -2.12
C PRO A 240 16.77 13.95 -1.53
N VAL A 241 15.94 14.47 -0.64
CA VAL A 241 16.17 15.77 0.04
C VAL A 241 16.48 15.59 1.53
N LEU A 242 16.04 14.48 2.13
CA LEU A 242 16.26 14.18 3.53
C LEU A 242 17.54 13.35 3.67
N THR A 243 18.64 13.99 4.08
CA THR A 243 19.84 13.24 4.49
C THR A 243 19.50 12.43 5.73
N ALA A 244 19.67 11.11 5.67
CA ALA A 244 19.70 10.29 6.87
C ALA A 244 20.67 10.96 7.86
N ALA A 245 20.17 11.31 9.05
CA ALA A 245 21.03 11.91 10.08
C ALA A 245 22.28 11.04 10.23
N PRO A 246 23.49 11.63 10.28
CA PRO A 246 24.70 10.86 10.49
C PRO A 246 24.53 10.07 11.80
N GLN A 247 24.74 8.76 11.71
CA GLN A 247 24.82 7.90 12.89
C GLN A 247 26.00 8.43 13.73
N LEU A 248 25.69 9.02 14.89
CA LEU A 248 26.67 9.26 15.95
C LEU A 248 26.80 8.00 16.81
#